data_AF-N8QCI9-F1
#
_entry.id   AF-N8QCI9-F1
#
_cell.length_a   1.000
_cell.length_b   1.000
_cell.length_c   1.000
_cell.angle_alpha   90.00
_cell.angle_beta   90.00
_cell.angle_gamma   90.00
#
_symmetry.space_group_name_H-M   'P 1'
#
loop_
_entity.id
_entity.type
_entity.pdbx_description
1 polymer ?
#
loop_
_entity_poly.entity_id
_entity_poly.type
_entity_poly.pdbx_seq_one_letter_code
_entity_poly.pdbx_strand_id
1 'polypeptide(L)'
;MTMKRVNQAVNAIAAGVQLFSEGVQRFSDLKELVSNFKANVHRNNKANLRRKNNENQPKYKPLFTDEIIKKVYLNPKMKLSDYGHFIIANGGYIAVVAVEGNIPDSRKSVVLEFKENSAMSIDDILQLLSTYPEATLIVNDNGEGKFLGQLLKKNGIWYMPVHWGGDCFSNDNRKEYVNKRAQAYACLSYAVNTHNFKICQPHNKEKVLKDLNSIRYSFDERSRVRIMPVSEMREIGLDAPDIADLFAYVFLENTTY
;
A
#
# COMPACT_ATOMS: atom_id res chain seq x y z
N MET A 1 -63.33 23.77 -65.02
CA MET A 1 -62.70 22.74 -64.17
C MET A 1 -62.55 23.33 -62.78
N THR A 2 -63.31 22.85 -61.80
CA THR A 2 -63.63 23.56 -60.54
C THR A 2 -62.55 23.35 -59.46
N MET A 3 -62.21 24.43 -58.74
CA MET A 3 -61.23 24.47 -57.62
C MET A 3 -61.39 23.35 -56.57
N LYS A 4 -62.60 22.77 -56.44
CA LYS A 4 -62.87 21.63 -55.53
C LYS A 4 -62.05 20.38 -55.82
N ARG A 5 -61.75 20.06 -57.09
CA ARG A 5 -60.97 18.84 -57.43
C ARG A 5 -59.46 19.00 -57.19
N VAL A 6 -58.95 20.23 -57.29
CA VAL A 6 -57.54 20.54 -57.00
C VAL A 6 -57.28 20.45 -55.50
N ASN A 7 -58.18 20.99 -54.66
CA ASN A 7 -58.02 20.94 -53.21
C ASN A 7 -58.12 19.51 -52.63
N GLN A 8 -58.92 18.63 -53.21
CA GLN A 8 -58.96 17.21 -52.80
C GLN A 8 -57.67 16.46 -53.15
N ALA A 9 -57.07 16.74 -54.31
CA ALA A 9 -55.80 16.14 -54.70
C ALA A 9 -54.64 16.62 -53.83
N VAL A 10 -54.59 17.93 -53.49
CA VAL A 10 -53.56 18.50 -52.61
C VAL A 10 -53.66 17.93 -51.19
N ASN A 11 -54.88 17.80 -50.64
CA ASN A 11 -55.07 17.24 -49.29
C ASN A 11 -54.75 15.73 -49.22
N ALA A 12 -55.01 14.97 -50.29
CA ALA A 12 -54.62 13.56 -50.35
C ALA A 12 -53.11 13.36 -50.43
N ILE A 13 -52.40 14.24 -51.16
CA ILE A 13 -50.92 14.24 -51.22
C ILE A 13 -50.33 14.64 -49.87
N ALA A 14 -50.89 15.65 -49.20
CA ALA A 14 -50.45 16.07 -47.86
C ALA A 14 -50.62 14.95 -46.81
N ALA A 15 -51.77 14.25 -46.83
CA ALA A 15 -52.01 13.10 -45.95
C ALA A 15 -51.05 11.92 -46.24
N GLY A 16 -50.73 11.67 -47.52
CA GLY A 16 -49.76 10.65 -47.92
C GLY A 16 -48.32 10.99 -47.48
N VAL A 17 -47.91 12.25 -47.59
CA VAL A 17 -46.59 12.73 -47.13
C VAL A 17 -46.48 12.65 -45.60
N GLN A 18 -47.56 12.96 -44.88
CA GLN A 18 -47.58 12.90 -43.43
C GLN A 18 -47.50 11.45 -42.91
N LEU A 19 -48.26 10.52 -43.51
CA LEU A 19 -48.16 9.08 -43.20
C LEU A 19 -46.77 8.50 -43.53
N PHE A 20 -46.13 8.97 -44.61
CA PHE A 20 -44.76 8.56 -44.94
C PHE A 20 -43.75 9.10 -43.93
N SER A 21 -43.92 10.36 -43.48
CA SER A 21 -43.05 10.97 -42.46
C SER A 21 -43.18 10.28 -41.09
N GLU A 22 -44.39 9.89 -40.68
CA GLU A 22 -44.63 9.15 -39.44
C GLU A 22 -44.08 7.72 -39.51
N GLY A 23 -44.15 7.08 -40.68
CA GLY A 23 -43.52 5.78 -40.93
C GLY A 23 -41.98 5.85 -40.85
N VAL A 24 -41.38 6.87 -41.44
CA VAL A 24 -39.92 7.10 -41.36
C VAL A 24 -39.47 7.39 -39.93
N GLN A 25 -40.23 8.18 -39.17
CA GLN A 25 -39.95 8.47 -37.77
C GLN A 25 -40.06 7.22 -36.89
N ARG A 26 -41.08 6.38 -37.07
CA ARG A 26 -41.19 5.09 -36.35
C ARG A 26 -40.02 4.15 -36.64
N PHE A 27 -39.48 4.18 -37.86
CA PHE A 27 -38.29 3.39 -38.22
C PHE A 27 -37.00 3.95 -37.63
N SER A 28 -36.85 5.28 -37.48
CA SER A 28 -35.71 5.87 -36.78
C SER A 28 -35.73 5.56 -35.29
N ASP A 29 -36.90 5.67 -34.67
CA ASP A 29 -37.09 5.42 -33.24
C ASP A 29 -36.83 3.93 -32.91
N LEU A 30 -37.22 3.02 -33.79
CA LEU A 30 -36.93 1.59 -33.66
C LEU A 30 -35.43 1.29 -33.81
N LYS A 31 -34.73 1.97 -34.72
CA LYS A 31 -33.26 1.84 -34.87
C LYS A 31 -32.53 2.37 -33.65
N GLU A 32 -32.99 3.47 -33.07
CA GLU A 32 -32.43 4.05 -31.86
C GLU A 32 -32.67 3.14 -30.64
N LEU A 33 -33.86 2.56 -30.50
CA LEU A 33 -34.19 1.58 -29.47
C LEU A 33 -33.30 0.33 -29.55
N VAL A 34 -33.09 -0.21 -30.75
CA VAL A 34 -32.21 -1.37 -30.98
C VAL A 34 -30.74 -1.03 -30.74
N SER A 35 -30.31 0.19 -31.11
CA SER A 35 -28.95 0.68 -30.83
C SER A 35 -28.72 0.82 -29.32
N ASN A 36 -29.67 1.42 -28.60
CA ASN A 36 -29.62 1.57 -27.14
C ASN A 36 -29.67 0.22 -26.42
N PHE A 37 -30.45 -0.73 -26.91
CA PHE A 37 -30.47 -2.11 -26.40
C PHE A 37 -29.12 -2.81 -26.60
N LYS A 38 -28.53 -2.73 -27.80
CA LYS A 38 -27.19 -3.28 -28.06
C LYS A 38 -26.11 -2.61 -27.21
N ALA A 39 -26.18 -1.29 -27.03
CA ALA A 39 -25.26 -0.55 -26.17
C ALA A 39 -25.40 -0.95 -24.68
N ASN A 40 -26.62 -1.16 -24.19
CA ASN A 40 -26.87 -1.63 -22.82
C ASN A 40 -26.43 -3.07 -22.60
N VAL A 41 -26.69 -3.97 -23.56
CA VAL A 41 -26.17 -5.35 -23.53
C VAL A 41 -24.65 -5.35 -23.55
N HIS A 42 -24.00 -4.50 -24.35
CA HIS A 42 -22.55 -4.39 -24.39
C HIS A 42 -21.97 -3.81 -23.09
N ARG A 43 -22.61 -2.80 -22.47
CA ARG A 43 -22.23 -2.26 -21.15
C ARG A 43 -22.38 -3.30 -20.04
N ASN A 44 -23.50 -4.01 -20.01
CA ASN A 44 -23.76 -5.05 -19.00
C ASN A 44 -22.80 -6.24 -19.17
N ASN A 45 -22.49 -6.64 -20.41
CA ASN A 45 -21.47 -7.65 -20.66
C ASN A 45 -20.07 -7.18 -20.25
N LYS A 46 -19.70 -5.91 -20.47
CA LYS A 46 -18.41 -5.35 -20.02
C LYS A 46 -18.33 -5.23 -18.50
N ALA A 47 -19.42 -4.92 -17.81
CA ALA A 47 -19.52 -4.91 -16.36
C ALA A 47 -19.43 -6.33 -15.77
N ASN A 48 -20.09 -7.31 -16.40
CA ASN A 48 -20.02 -8.73 -16.01
C ASN A 48 -18.64 -9.34 -16.31
N LEU A 49 -17.98 -8.96 -17.39
CA LEU A 49 -16.58 -9.32 -17.68
C LEU A 49 -15.62 -8.69 -16.66
N ARG A 50 -15.85 -7.45 -16.22
CA ARG A 50 -15.08 -6.84 -15.13
C ARG A 50 -15.31 -7.54 -13.79
N ARG A 51 -16.54 -7.97 -13.48
CA ARG A 51 -16.86 -8.77 -12.28
C ARG A 51 -16.21 -10.16 -12.33
N LYS A 52 -16.34 -10.90 -13.44
CA LYS A 52 -15.67 -12.21 -13.61
C LYS A 52 -14.15 -12.12 -13.60
N ASN A 53 -13.56 -11.05 -14.14
CA ASN A 53 -12.11 -10.83 -14.07
C ASN A 53 -11.64 -10.48 -12.65
N ASN A 54 -12.50 -9.95 -11.78
CA ASN A 54 -12.17 -9.68 -10.39
C ASN A 54 -12.24 -10.94 -9.50
N GLU A 55 -13.09 -11.92 -9.83
CA GLU A 55 -13.19 -13.20 -9.08
C GLU A 55 -11.91 -14.05 -9.16
N ASN A 56 -11.12 -13.88 -10.23
CA ASN A 56 -9.85 -14.61 -10.44
C ASN A 56 -8.60 -13.77 -10.13
N GLN A 57 -8.73 -12.51 -9.68
CA GLN A 57 -7.56 -11.75 -9.24
C GLN A 57 -7.21 -12.10 -7.79
N PRO A 58 -5.93 -12.35 -7.49
CA PRO A 58 -5.53 -12.61 -6.11
C PRO A 58 -5.90 -11.41 -5.25
N LYS A 59 -6.57 -11.66 -4.11
CA LYS A 59 -7.00 -10.66 -3.13
C LYS A 59 -5.88 -9.69 -2.77
N TYR A 60 -4.63 -10.15 -2.77
CA TYR A 60 -3.45 -9.34 -2.56
C TYR A 60 -2.40 -9.49 -3.65
N LYS A 61 -1.66 -8.42 -3.89
CA LYS A 61 -0.55 -8.33 -4.84
C LYS A 61 0.78 -8.21 -4.10
N PRO A 62 1.90 -8.73 -4.63
CA PRO A 62 3.22 -8.49 -4.07
C PRO A 62 3.53 -6.99 -3.96
N LEU A 63 4.00 -6.54 -2.79
CA LEU A 63 4.41 -5.14 -2.61
C LEU A 63 5.82 -4.90 -3.15
N PHE A 64 6.70 -5.89 -2.99
CA PHE A 64 8.06 -5.88 -3.52
C PHE A 64 8.17 -6.93 -4.62
N THR A 65 8.75 -6.56 -5.75
CA THR A 65 9.13 -7.50 -6.81
C THR A 65 10.60 -7.89 -6.68
N ASP A 66 11.03 -8.99 -7.27
CA ASP A 66 12.44 -9.42 -7.23
C ASP A 66 13.40 -8.33 -7.75
N GLU A 67 12.97 -7.54 -8.74
CA GLU A 67 13.74 -6.41 -9.25
C GLU A 67 13.89 -5.28 -8.21
N ILE A 68 12.82 -4.98 -7.48
CA ILE A 68 12.82 -3.98 -6.41
C ILE A 68 13.70 -4.47 -5.26
N ILE A 69 13.55 -5.73 -4.87
CA ILE A 69 14.31 -6.33 -3.78
C ILE A 69 15.82 -6.32 -4.07
N LYS A 70 16.24 -6.55 -5.32
CA LYS A 70 17.67 -6.45 -5.70
C LYS A 70 18.29 -5.09 -5.38
N LYS A 71 17.48 -4.03 -5.25
CA LYS A 71 17.94 -2.67 -4.92
C LYS A 71 18.23 -2.45 -3.44
N VAL A 72 17.78 -3.32 -2.51
CA VAL A 72 17.91 -3.07 -1.06
C VAL A 72 19.35 -3.20 -0.56
N TYR A 73 20.14 -4.10 -1.14
CA TYR A 73 21.54 -4.22 -0.75
C TYR A 73 22.36 -3.08 -1.38
N LEU A 74 23.40 -2.65 -0.66
CA LEU A 74 24.29 -1.58 -1.12
C LEU A 74 24.98 -1.95 -2.43
N ASN A 75 24.43 -1.44 -3.53
CA ASN A 75 25.11 -1.16 -4.78
C ASN A 75 24.22 -0.22 -5.63
N PRO A 76 24.59 1.06 -5.87
CA PRO A 76 25.77 1.77 -5.37
C PRO A 76 25.68 2.09 -3.87
N LYS A 77 26.81 2.55 -3.30
CA LYS A 77 26.90 3.02 -1.90
C LYS A 77 26.04 4.27 -1.71
N MET A 78 25.16 4.26 -0.71
CA MET A 78 24.43 5.46 -0.28
C MET A 78 25.34 6.34 0.55
N LYS A 79 25.34 7.65 0.27
CA LYS A 79 25.99 8.67 1.10
C LYS A 79 24.91 9.43 1.86
N LEU A 80 25.03 9.45 3.18
CA LEU A 80 24.22 10.31 4.05
C LEU A 80 25.07 11.51 4.46
N SER A 81 24.48 12.70 4.51
CA SER A 81 25.21 13.94 4.87
C SER A 81 24.98 14.39 6.31
N ASP A 82 23.73 14.37 6.75
CA ASP A 82 23.30 14.82 8.08
C ASP A 82 22.33 13.79 8.64
N TYR A 83 22.87 12.82 9.37
CA TYR A 83 22.12 11.64 9.79
C TYR A 83 22.21 11.40 11.30
N GLY A 84 21.10 10.92 11.86
CA GLY A 84 21.05 10.34 13.20
C GLY A 84 20.86 8.84 13.13
N HIS A 85 20.53 8.24 14.28
CA HIS A 85 20.37 6.80 14.41
C HIS A 85 19.01 6.45 14.98
N PHE A 86 18.39 5.42 14.43
CA PHE A 86 17.32 4.70 15.09
C PHE A 86 17.86 3.37 15.60
N ILE A 87 17.54 3.05 16.85
CA ILE A 87 17.62 1.69 17.38
C ILE A 87 16.20 1.15 17.38
N ILE A 88 15.93 0.07 16.66
CA ILE A 88 14.59 -0.47 16.48
C ILE A 88 14.55 -1.87 17.07
N ALA A 89 13.59 -2.14 17.95
CA ALA A 89 13.38 -3.44 18.59
C ALA A 89 11.99 -4.02 18.25
N ASN A 90 11.95 -5.25 17.72
CA ASN A 90 10.73 -5.95 17.35
C ASN A 90 10.87 -7.47 17.48
N GLY A 91 10.03 -8.11 18.30
CA GLY A 91 9.77 -9.56 18.21
C GLY A 91 11.02 -10.45 18.10
N GLY A 92 12.04 -10.18 18.91
CA GLY A 92 13.31 -10.92 18.86
C GLY A 92 14.33 -10.42 17.82
N TYR A 93 14.15 -9.23 17.25
CA TYR A 93 15.14 -8.58 16.39
C TYR A 93 15.44 -7.17 16.87
N ILE A 94 16.69 -6.77 16.72
CA ILE A 94 17.14 -5.39 16.91
C ILE A 94 17.88 -4.91 15.66
N ALA A 95 17.67 -3.66 15.26
CA ALA A 95 18.41 -3.01 14.18
C ALA A 95 18.93 -1.65 14.61
N VAL A 96 20.09 -1.29 14.07
CA VAL A 96 20.57 0.09 14.07
C VAL A 96 20.54 0.61 12.65
N VAL A 97 19.89 1.75 12.47
CA VAL A 97 19.65 2.36 11.17
C VAL A 97 20.13 3.80 11.20
N ALA A 98 21.03 4.18 10.29
CA ALA A 98 21.35 5.57 10.05
C ALA A 98 20.24 6.21 9.21
N VAL A 99 19.77 7.39 9.59
CA VAL A 99 18.59 8.04 9.01
C VAL A 99 18.87 9.50 8.68
N GLU A 100 18.56 9.92 7.46
CA GLU A 100 18.59 11.31 7.00
C GLU A 100 17.18 11.76 6.59
N GLY A 101 16.70 12.86 7.16
CA GLY A 101 15.36 13.40 6.96
C GLY A 101 14.29 12.86 7.91
N ASN A 102 13.48 13.79 8.44
CA ASN A 102 12.41 13.49 9.40
C ASN A 102 11.05 13.19 8.77
N ILE A 103 10.88 13.36 7.47
CA ILE A 103 9.62 13.06 6.77
C ILE A 103 9.70 11.64 6.19
N PRO A 104 8.78 10.72 6.54
CA PRO A 104 8.88 9.32 6.13
C PRO A 104 8.98 9.07 4.62
N ASP A 105 8.21 9.77 3.80
CA ASP A 105 8.19 9.55 2.34
C ASP A 105 9.47 10.00 1.62
N SER A 106 10.21 10.96 2.19
CA SER A 106 11.48 11.47 1.65
C SER A 106 12.72 10.96 2.39
N ARG A 107 12.54 10.19 3.47
CA ARG A 107 13.60 9.72 4.36
C ARG A 107 14.59 8.82 3.62
N LYS A 108 15.89 9.08 3.81
CA LYS A 108 16.95 8.15 3.41
C LYS A 108 17.40 7.36 4.62
N SER A 109 17.70 6.09 4.41
CA SER A 109 18.12 5.23 5.52
C SER A 109 19.04 4.10 5.09
N VAL A 110 19.93 3.76 6.00
CA VAL A 110 20.89 2.67 5.85
C VAL A 110 20.86 1.80 7.10
N VAL A 111 20.44 0.54 6.95
CA VAL A 111 20.53 -0.46 8.02
C VAL A 111 22.02 -0.81 8.21
N LEU A 112 22.60 -0.36 9.32
CA LEU A 112 24.01 -0.54 9.67
C LEU A 112 24.27 -1.94 10.22
N GLU A 113 23.38 -2.40 11.11
CA GLU A 113 23.36 -3.74 11.67
C GLU A 113 21.91 -4.15 11.99
N PHE A 114 21.64 -5.44 11.91
CA PHE A 114 20.46 -6.04 12.55
C PHE A 114 20.85 -7.41 13.10
N LYS A 115 20.19 -7.84 14.17
CA LYS A 115 20.50 -9.10 14.85
C LYS A 115 19.21 -9.77 15.26
N GLU A 116 19.19 -11.09 15.12
CA GLU A 116 18.19 -11.95 15.74
C GLU A 116 18.67 -12.23 17.16
N ASN A 117 17.84 -11.89 18.14
CA ASN A 117 18.08 -12.07 19.56
C ASN A 117 16.84 -12.73 20.17
N SER A 118 16.95 -14.04 20.43
CA SER A 118 15.87 -14.84 21.00
C SER A 118 15.37 -14.32 22.34
N ALA A 119 16.17 -13.54 23.08
CA ALA A 119 15.76 -12.88 24.31
C ALA A 119 16.48 -11.53 24.46
N MET A 120 15.90 -10.48 23.88
CA MET A 120 16.44 -9.12 23.99
C MET A 120 16.51 -8.67 25.45
N SER A 121 17.72 -8.34 25.91
CA SER A 121 17.96 -7.85 27.27
C SER A 121 18.02 -6.32 27.31
N ILE A 122 17.89 -5.76 28.52
CA ILE A 122 18.18 -4.33 28.73
C ILE A 122 19.64 -4.04 28.41
N ASP A 123 20.56 -4.95 28.77
CA ASP A 123 21.99 -4.75 28.59
C ASP A 123 22.36 -4.60 27.10
N ASP A 124 21.71 -5.37 26.23
CA ASP A 124 21.84 -5.22 24.77
C ASP A 124 21.43 -3.81 24.32
N ILE A 125 20.31 -3.30 24.84
CA ILE A 125 19.82 -1.96 24.50
C ILE A 125 20.74 -0.88 25.07
N LEU A 126 21.19 -1.01 26.32
CA LEU A 126 22.08 -0.06 26.96
C LEU A 126 23.44 -0.01 26.26
N GLN A 127 23.95 -1.15 25.79
CA GLN A 127 25.17 -1.20 25.00
C GLN A 127 25.01 -0.44 23.68
N LEU A 128 23.87 -0.61 23.00
CA LEU A 128 23.58 0.12 21.76
C LEU A 128 23.37 1.61 22.02
N LEU A 129 22.66 2.00 23.08
CA LEU A 129 22.51 3.41 23.46
C LEU A 129 23.85 4.03 23.86
N SER A 130 24.76 3.29 24.49
CA SER A 130 26.12 3.77 24.77
C SER A 130 26.93 3.97 23.47
N THR A 131 26.72 3.09 22.48
CA THR A 131 27.38 3.19 21.17
C THR A 131 26.79 4.31 20.30
N TYR A 132 25.48 4.53 20.40
CA TYR A 132 24.72 5.53 19.65
C TYR A 132 23.89 6.40 20.62
N PRO A 133 24.54 7.34 21.35
CA PRO A 133 23.92 8.07 22.47
C PRO A 133 22.73 8.94 22.07
N GLU A 134 22.73 9.47 20.86
CA GLU A 134 21.63 10.30 20.32
C GLU A 134 20.59 9.48 19.54
N ALA A 135 20.64 8.14 19.64
CA ALA A 135 19.71 7.31 18.89
C ALA A 135 18.30 7.38 19.46
N THR A 136 17.32 7.52 18.58
CA THR A 136 15.92 7.31 18.95
C THR A 136 15.63 5.82 19.06
N LEU A 137 15.30 5.36 20.26
CA LEU A 137 14.88 3.99 20.53
C LEU A 137 13.40 3.80 20.17
N ILE A 138 13.13 2.94 19.19
CA ILE A 138 11.79 2.60 18.69
C ILE A 138 11.48 1.15 19.08
N VAL A 139 10.36 0.93 19.76
CA VAL A 139 10.01 -0.41 20.27
C VAL A 139 8.59 -0.76 19.86
N ASN A 140 8.40 -1.94 19.26
CA ASN A 140 7.06 -2.51 19.09
C ASN A 140 6.49 -2.91 20.45
N ASP A 141 5.84 -1.97 21.13
CA ASP A 141 5.25 -2.13 22.47
C ASP A 141 3.84 -2.74 22.41
N ASN A 142 3.70 -3.78 21.58
CA ASN A 142 2.49 -4.56 21.39
C ASN A 142 2.81 -6.06 21.40
N GLY A 143 1.83 -6.89 21.76
CA GLY A 143 2.00 -8.35 21.76
C GLY A 143 3.20 -8.78 22.62
N GLU A 144 4.10 -9.55 22.03
CA GLU A 144 5.31 -10.08 22.68
C GLU A 144 6.31 -8.99 23.11
N GLY A 145 6.34 -7.83 22.42
CA GLY A 145 7.22 -6.71 22.77
C GLY A 145 6.78 -5.90 23.99
N LYS A 146 5.58 -6.14 24.52
CA LYS A 146 5.04 -5.43 25.70
C LYS A 146 5.90 -5.64 26.95
N PHE A 147 6.49 -6.82 27.10
CA PHE A 147 7.39 -7.11 28.23
C PHE A 147 8.65 -6.23 28.18
N LEU A 148 9.26 -6.09 26.99
CA LEU A 148 10.41 -5.22 26.79
C LEU A 148 10.07 -3.75 27.11
N GLY A 149 8.92 -3.26 26.64
CA GLY A 149 8.46 -1.89 26.95
C GLY A 149 8.29 -1.64 28.46
N GLN A 150 7.72 -2.59 29.20
CA GLN A 150 7.62 -2.52 30.67
C GLN A 150 9.00 -2.52 31.33
N LEU A 151 9.91 -3.35 30.83
CA LEU A 151 11.26 -3.48 31.35
C LEU A 151 12.07 -2.19 31.13
N LEU A 152 11.97 -1.56 29.96
CA LEU A 152 12.57 -0.26 29.66
C LEU A 152 12.04 0.84 30.60
N LYS A 153 10.70 0.93 30.76
CA LYS A 153 10.05 1.88 31.69
C LYS A 153 10.56 1.72 33.13
N LYS A 154 10.67 0.47 33.61
CA LYS A 154 11.18 0.17 34.97
C LYS A 154 12.61 0.67 35.19
N ASN A 155 13.42 0.74 34.13
CA ASN A 155 14.81 1.17 34.18
C ASN A 155 15.00 2.65 33.79
N GLY A 156 13.91 3.41 33.64
CA GLY A 156 13.98 4.83 33.30
C GLY A 156 14.46 5.11 31.87
N ILE A 157 14.44 4.11 30.99
CA ILE A 157 14.87 4.26 29.60
C ILE A 157 13.68 4.74 28.78
N TRP A 158 13.82 5.92 28.18
CA TRP A 158 12.81 6.45 27.27
C TRP A 158 12.85 5.71 25.93
N TYR A 159 11.68 5.49 25.33
CA TYR A 159 11.55 4.94 23.99
C TYR A 159 10.26 5.44 23.33
N MET A 160 10.22 5.38 22.00
CA MET A 160 9.03 5.60 21.19
C MET A 160 8.25 4.28 21.06
N PRO A 161 7.07 4.14 21.69
CA PRO A 161 6.24 2.95 21.53
C PRO A 161 5.57 2.93 20.15
N VAL A 162 5.62 1.78 19.50
CA VAL A 162 4.92 1.55 18.24
C VAL A 162 3.73 0.65 18.47
N HIS A 163 2.56 1.15 18.07
CA HIS A 163 1.33 0.36 17.98
C HIS A 163 1.00 0.07 16.51
N TRP A 164 1.59 -1.01 15.99
CA TRP A 164 1.70 -1.26 14.54
C TRP A 164 0.37 -1.32 13.77
N GLY A 165 -0.65 -1.94 14.38
CA GLY A 165 -2.00 -2.04 13.80
C GLY A 165 -2.88 -0.80 14.01
N GLY A 166 -2.41 0.21 14.75
CA GLY A 166 -3.20 1.41 15.06
C GLY A 166 -3.28 2.42 13.91
N ASP A 167 -4.15 3.41 14.05
CA ASP A 167 -4.39 4.45 13.04
C ASP A 167 -3.13 5.25 12.70
N CYS A 168 -3.02 5.72 11.46
CA CYS A 168 -1.98 6.67 11.05
C CYS A 168 -2.04 7.95 11.91
N PHE A 169 -0.90 8.61 12.09
CA PHE A 169 -0.84 9.81 12.92
C PHE A 169 -1.62 10.95 12.27
N SER A 170 -1.30 11.27 11.01
CA SER A 170 -1.96 12.33 10.24
C SER A 170 -3.32 11.91 9.67
N ASN A 171 -4.24 12.89 9.58
CA ASN A 171 -5.57 12.65 9.00
C ASN A 171 -5.52 12.35 7.50
N ASP A 172 -4.55 12.89 6.78
CA ASP A 172 -4.40 12.61 5.35
C ASP A 172 -3.94 11.17 5.13
N ASN A 173 -2.98 10.66 5.90
CA ASN A 173 -2.60 9.26 5.81
C ASN A 173 -3.70 8.29 6.26
N ARG A 174 -4.66 8.71 7.11
CA ARG A 174 -5.85 7.88 7.42
C ARG A 174 -6.81 7.71 6.24
N LYS A 175 -6.77 8.63 5.26
CA LYS A 175 -7.53 8.54 4.00
C LYS A 175 -6.86 7.64 2.98
N GLU A 176 -5.55 7.44 3.07
CA GLU A 176 -4.75 6.68 2.10
C GLU A 176 -4.38 5.28 2.61
N TYR A 177 -4.24 5.09 3.92
CA TYR A 177 -3.76 3.86 4.54
C TYR A 177 -4.71 3.37 5.62
N VAL A 178 -4.87 2.05 5.70
CA VAL A 178 -5.72 1.42 6.74
C VAL A 178 -5.14 1.62 8.14
N ASN A 179 -3.82 1.63 8.29
CA ASN A 179 -3.10 1.77 9.56
C ASN A 179 -1.62 2.14 9.35
N LYS A 180 -0.89 2.37 10.46
CA LYS A 180 0.56 2.71 10.45
C LYS A 180 1.39 1.68 9.69
N ARG A 181 1.13 0.39 9.87
CA ARG A 181 1.81 -0.69 9.13
C ARG A 181 1.71 -0.48 7.62
N ALA A 182 0.53 -0.16 7.11
CA ALA A 182 0.34 0.06 5.67
C ALA A 182 1.07 1.30 5.16
N GLN A 183 1.04 2.40 5.91
CA GLN A 183 1.78 3.61 5.59
C GLN A 183 3.29 3.35 5.55
N ALA A 184 3.84 2.74 6.60
CA ALA A 184 5.25 2.47 6.74
C ALA A 184 5.78 1.54 5.63
N TYR A 185 5.04 0.49 5.27
CA TYR A 185 5.41 -0.39 4.16
C TYR A 185 5.34 0.29 2.79
N ALA A 186 4.37 1.18 2.57
CA ALA A 186 4.29 1.96 1.34
C ALA A 186 5.51 2.89 1.21
N CYS A 187 5.90 3.57 2.29
CA CYS A 187 7.10 4.39 2.33
C CYS A 187 8.39 3.56 2.14
N LEU A 188 8.51 2.39 2.78
CA LEU A 188 9.64 1.48 2.56
C LEU A 188 9.72 1.06 1.09
N SER A 189 8.61 0.63 0.48
CA SER A 189 8.58 0.24 -0.94
C SER A 189 9.00 1.39 -1.86
N TYR A 190 8.53 2.61 -1.59
CA TYR A 190 8.96 3.80 -2.31
C TYR A 190 10.46 4.06 -2.14
N ALA A 191 10.97 4.04 -0.90
CA ALA A 191 12.38 4.28 -0.61
C ALA A 191 13.31 3.23 -1.25
N VAL A 192 12.91 1.96 -1.29
CA VAL A 192 13.67 0.93 -2.01
C VAL A 192 13.70 1.22 -3.52
N ASN A 193 12.56 1.64 -4.07
CA ASN A 193 12.44 1.96 -5.50
C ASN A 193 13.27 3.16 -5.93
N THR A 194 13.34 4.19 -5.09
CA THR A 194 14.09 5.43 -5.32
C THR A 194 15.54 5.37 -4.83
N HIS A 195 16.00 4.19 -4.36
CA HIS A 195 17.33 4.00 -3.79
C HIS A 195 17.62 4.79 -2.52
N ASN A 196 16.57 5.19 -1.78
CA ASN A 196 16.62 5.86 -0.48
C ASN A 196 16.62 4.90 0.72
N PHE A 197 16.49 3.59 0.52
CA PHE A 197 16.69 2.57 1.57
C PHE A 197 17.79 1.59 1.17
N LYS A 198 18.74 1.33 2.06
CA LYS A 198 19.82 0.35 1.85
C LYS A 198 20.13 -0.49 3.09
N ILE A 199 20.67 -1.69 2.86
CA ILE A 199 21.17 -2.61 3.89
C ILE A 199 22.67 -2.78 3.70
N CYS A 200 23.46 -2.47 4.74
CA CYS A 200 24.91 -2.57 4.71
C CYS A 200 25.42 -4.00 4.74
N GLN A 201 24.81 -4.83 5.58
CA GLN A 201 25.35 -6.15 5.90
C GLN A 201 24.64 -7.24 5.10
N PRO A 202 25.38 -8.16 4.46
CA PRO A 202 24.80 -9.27 3.71
C PRO A 202 24.34 -10.44 4.60
N HIS A 203 24.52 -10.35 5.93
CA HIS A 203 24.08 -11.41 6.83
C HIS A 203 22.56 -11.61 6.73
N ASN A 204 22.09 -12.84 6.95
CA ASN A 204 20.67 -13.21 6.86
C ASN A 204 19.99 -12.80 5.55
N LYS A 205 20.75 -12.64 4.46
CA LYS A 205 20.23 -12.15 3.18
C LYS A 205 19.05 -12.96 2.67
N GLU A 206 19.14 -14.27 2.71
CA GLU A 206 18.04 -15.13 2.26
C GLU A 206 16.75 -14.89 3.07
N LYS A 207 16.86 -14.70 4.39
CA LYS A 207 15.73 -14.40 5.27
C LYS A 207 15.15 -13.01 5.00
N VAL A 208 15.98 -11.99 4.82
CA VAL A 208 15.57 -10.64 4.40
C VAL A 208 14.81 -10.69 3.08
N LEU A 209 15.36 -11.37 2.07
CA LEU A 209 14.74 -11.49 0.75
C LEU A 209 13.41 -12.25 0.83
N LYS A 210 13.34 -13.32 1.63
CA LYS A 210 12.10 -14.08 1.89
C LYS A 210 11.04 -13.19 2.54
N ASP A 211 11.39 -12.44 3.58
CA ASP A 211 10.45 -11.56 4.29
C ASP A 211 9.94 -10.43 3.40
N LEU A 212 10.82 -9.76 2.65
CA LEU A 212 10.39 -8.71 1.70
C LEU A 212 9.52 -9.28 0.58
N ASN A 213 9.87 -10.46 0.05
CA ASN A 213 9.06 -11.13 -0.97
C ASN A 213 7.72 -11.61 -0.40
N SER A 214 7.56 -11.85 0.90
CA SER A 214 6.28 -12.29 1.47
C SER A 214 5.25 -11.16 1.64
N ILE A 215 5.67 -9.89 1.56
CA ILE A 215 4.75 -8.75 1.78
C ILE A 215 3.76 -8.61 0.63
N ARG A 216 2.48 -8.56 0.99
CA ARG A 216 1.36 -8.48 0.07
C ARG A 216 0.45 -7.32 0.44
N TYR A 217 -0.02 -6.57 -0.54
CA TYR A 217 -0.93 -5.44 -0.34
C TYR A 217 -2.22 -5.58 -1.16
N SER A 218 -3.26 -4.89 -0.71
CA SER A 218 -4.54 -4.72 -1.39
C SER A 218 -5.11 -3.36 -1.06
N PHE A 219 -6.34 -3.10 -1.53
CA PHE A 219 -7.10 -1.91 -1.17
C PHE A 219 -8.36 -2.34 -0.41
N ASP A 220 -8.71 -1.59 0.64
CA ASP A 220 -9.99 -1.77 1.32
C ASP A 220 -11.16 -1.15 0.53
N GLU A 221 -12.38 -1.24 1.07
CA GLU A 221 -13.59 -0.69 0.43
C GLU A 221 -13.56 0.83 0.24
N ARG A 222 -12.68 1.53 0.98
CA ARG A 222 -12.45 2.98 0.88
C ARG A 222 -11.25 3.31 0.01
N SER A 223 -10.74 2.35 -0.75
CA SER A 223 -9.55 2.48 -1.59
C SER A 223 -8.27 2.81 -0.82
N ARG A 224 -8.21 2.46 0.47
CA ARG A 224 -7.01 2.63 1.30
C ARG A 224 -6.08 1.44 1.15
N VAL A 225 -4.77 1.70 1.10
CA VAL A 225 -3.74 0.66 1.07
C VAL A 225 -3.82 -0.16 2.36
N ARG A 226 -3.85 -1.47 2.18
CA ARG A 226 -3.87 -2.47 3.24
C ARG A 226 -2.76 -3.48 3.01
N ILE A 227 -1.99 -3.78 4.04
CA ILE A 227 -1.02 -4.89 4.01
C ILE A 227 -1.69 -6.13 4.58
N MET A 228 -1.50 -7.28 3.93
CA MET A 228 -2.01 -8.58 4.37
C MET A 228 -1.67 -8.82 5.84
N PRO A 229 -2.66 -9.01 6.73
CA PRO A 229 -2.40 -9.30 8.14
C PRO A 229 -1.64 -10.61 8.33
N VAL A 230 -0.86 -10.71 9.42
CA VAL A 230 -0.09 -11.93 9.74
C VAL A 230 -0.97 -13.17 9.87
N SER A 231 -2.21 -13.04 10.36
CA SER A 231 -3.16 -14.15 10.41
C SER A 231 -3.47 -14.71 9.01
N GLU A 232 -3.72 -13.84 8.03
CA GLU A 232 -3.98 -14.24 6.64
C GLU A 232 -2.70 -14.74 5.95
N MET A 233 -1.51 -14.24 6.32
CA MET A 233 -0.23 -14.79 5.86
C MET A 233 -0.08 -16.25 6.30
N ARG A 234 -0.35 -16.55 7.58
CA ARG A 234 -0.26 -17.90 8.14
C ARG A 234 -1.23 -18.89 7.49
N GLU A 235 -2.44 -18.44 7.15
CA GLU A 235 -3.44 -19.27 6.45
C GLU A 235 -2.95 -19.77 5.08
N ILE A 236 -2.06 -19.02 4.42
CA ILE A 236 -1.46 -19.40 3.13
C ILE A 236 -0.03 -19.95 3.27
N GLY A 237 0.39 -20.31 4.49
CA GLY A 237 1.69 -20.90 4.76
C GLY A 237 2.87 -19.93 4.74
N LEU A 238 2.62 -18.62 4.88
CA LEU A 238 3.67 -17.60 5.05
C LEU A 238 3.90 -17.30 6.53
N ASP A 239 5.18 -17.14 6.89
CA ASP A 239 5.61 -16.73 8.23
C ASP A 239 5.36 -15.23 8.48
N ALA A 240 5.45 -14.81 9.74
CA ALA A 240 5.47 -13.39 10.08
C ALA A 240 6.74 -12.72 9.50
N PRO A 241 6.64 -11.56 8.86
CA PRO A 241 7.77 -10.94 8.16
C PRO A 241 8.56 -10.01 9.12
N ASP A 242 9.05 -10.55 10.23
CA ASP A 242 9.57 -9.77 11.36
C ASP A 242 10.74 -8.85 10.97
N ILE A 243 11.59 -9.27 10.04
CA ILE A 243 12.72 -8.45 9.55
C ILE A 243 12.21 -7.32 8.65
N ALA A 244 11.23 -7.60 7.79
CA ALA A 244 10.65 -6.56 6.95
C ALA A 244 9.84 -5.54 7.78
N ASP A 245 9.14 -5.98 8.83
CA ASP A 245 8.49 -5.10 9.80
C ASP A 245 9.55 -4.22 10.51
N LEU A 246 10.69 -4.81 10.92
CA LEU A 246 11.82 -4.09 11.53
C LEU A 246 12.31 -2.93 10.65
N PHE A 247 12.46 -3.17 9.34
CA PHE A 247 12.87 -2.16 8.37
C PHE A 247 11.77 -1.14 8.08
N ALA A 248 10.50 -1.56 8.07
CA ALA A 248 9.38 -0.67 7.84
C ALA A 248 9.21 0.35 8.98
N TYR A 249 9.55 0.00 10.24
CA TYR A 249 9.51 0.95 11.36
C TYR A 249 10.37 2.20 11.14
N VAL A 250 11.41 2.12 10.31
CA VAL A 250 12.22 3.28 9.89
C VAL A 250 11.36 4.36 9.23
N PHE A 251 10.17 4.03 8.71
CA PHE A 251 9.30 4.93 7.96
C PHE A 251 7.99 5.25 8.69
N LEU A 252 7.96 5.09 10.01
CA LEU A 252 6.82 5.51 10.81
C LEU A 252 6.68 7.03 10.86
N GLU A 253 5.44 7.51 10.75
CA GLU A 253 5.10 8.89 11.08
C GLU A 253 5.47 9.25 12.52
N ASN A 254 5.76 10.53 12.75
CA ASN A 254 6.08 11.08 14.07
C ASN A 254 7.29 10.42 14.74
N THR A 255 8.21 9.88 13.94
CA THR A 255 9.56 9.49 14.38
C THR A 255 10.56 10.50 13.84
N THR A 256 11.45 10.98 14.69
CA THR A 256 12.51 11.94 14.35
C THR A 256 13.82 11.48 14.96
N TYR A 257 14.95 11.81 14.35
CA TYR A 257 16.29 11.60 14.93
C TYR A 257 16.89 12.92 15.40
#